data_AF-A0AAN8S1T3-F1
#
_entry.id   AF-A0AAN8S1T3-F1
#
_cell.length_a   1.000
_cell.length_b   1.000
_cell.length_c   1.000
_cell.angle_alpha   90.00
_cell.angle_beta   90.00
_cell.angle_gamma   90.00
#
_symmetry.space_group_name_H-M   'P 1'
#
loop_
_entity.id
_entity.type
_entity.pdbx_description
1 polymer ?
#
loop_
_entity_poly.entity_id
_entity_poly.type
_entity_poly.pdbx_seq_one_letter_code
_entity_poly.pdbx_strand_id
1 'polypeptide(L)'
;MANPGFSSAGPDAVLISLSNLTKLSLSADKSIATIGVGNRWGTVYNYLQPYNVTVVGGRIGTVGSALVLGGGLNYFSGAFGLSADTVERFQVVLSDGSIVTATRTKNADLFQALKGGSANFGIVTEFDLRTRYSGPLYYEAVLYPRDQYPALMKALVEYQRNGSLDTKASLVTSFRAEGNLVIFLYLDPVIRPSAFDPFYSLPSIPFFPPGFATITELVAAVAIGFSSEPERDATRVTSFESDETVLNYSYGIWQQVIATLPANASLEWVPQPIGAGLKAKGDLYGGNILGLPAKNHIWLDIVAKWKNPADDAFVLNATKFILDKTDAFAKSKNKYLPYLFMNDAYADQKVLRSYGTANFNKIVQVSKKYDPSQTFQKLQGNGYLWTRE
;
A
#
# COMPACT_ATOMS: atom_id res chain seq x y z
N MET A 1 3.54 16.91 3.38
CA MET A 1 2.16 16.96 2.85
C MET A 1 2.17 16.04 1.67
N ALA A 2 1.55 14.87 1.85
CA ALA A 2 1.52 13.83 0.84
C ALA A 2 0.64 14.31 -0.31
N ASN A 3 1.17 14.25 -1.53
CA ASN A 3 0.50 14.70 -2.76
C ASN A 3 -0.09 16.12 -2.60
N PRO A 4 0.76 17.18 -2.56
CA PRO A 4 0.30 18.55 -2.30
C PRO A 4 -0.94 18.95 -3.12
N GLY A 5 -2.01 19.36 -2.44
CA GLY A 5 -3.28 19.79 -3.06
C GLY A 5 -4.26 18.66 -3.44
N PHE A 6 -3.85 17.39 -3.34
CA PHE A 6 -4.74 16.26 -3.58
C PHE A 6 -5.58 15.95 -2.33
N SER A 7 -6.87 15.63 -2.53
CA SER A 7 -7.84 15.33 -1.46
C SER A 7 -7.81 16.34 -0.30
N SER A 8 -7.52 17.61 -0.61
CA SER A 8 -7.36 18.71 0.35
C SER A 8 -8.55 19.66 0.28
N ALA A 9 -8.83 20.36 1.38
CA ALA A 9 -9.84 21.42 1.43
C ALA A 9 -9.21 22.77 1.06
N GLY A 10 -9.81 23.48 0.10
CA GLY A 10 -9.47 24.87 -0.20
C GLY A 10 -10.06 25.85 0.82
N PRO A 11 -9.79 27.17 0.68
CA PRO A 11 -10.26 28.19 1.63
C PRO A 11 -11.78 28.21 1.84
N ASP A 12 -12.55 27.90 0.79
CA ASP A 12 -14.02 27.94 0.78
C ASP A 12 -14.67 26.56 1.02
N ALA A 13 -13.87 25.54 1.39
CA ALA A 13 -14.34 24.18 1.58
C ALA A 13 -14.52 23.81 3.06
N VAL A 14 -15.49 22.93 3.34
CA VAL A 14 -15.66 22.32 4.66
C VAL A 14 -14.86 21.03 4.72
N LEU A 15 -13.92 20.94 5.66
CA LEU A 15 -13.20 19.70 5.96
C LEU A 15 -13.98 18.86 6.98
N ILE A 16 -14.52 17.73 6.54
CA ILE A 16 -15.08 16.72 7.47
C ILE A 16 -13.90 15.92 8.05
N SER A 17 -13.37 16.36 9.19
CA SER A 17 -12.31 15.63 9.89
C SER A 17 -12.88 14.41 10.60
N LEU A 18 -12.36 13.24 10.26
CA LEU A 18 -12.72 11.98 10.91
C LEU A 18 -11.80 11.61 12.08
N SER A 19 -10.85 12.49 12.43
CA SER A 19 -9.77 12.20 13.40
C SER A 19 -10.24 11.82 14.80
N ASN A 20 -11.45 12.24 15.19
CA ASN A 20 -12.04 11.92 16.50
C ASN A 20 -12.92 10.67 16.50
N LEU A 21 -13.09 10.00 15.34
CA LEU A 21 -13.73 8.68 15.28
C LEU A 21 -12.71 7.60 15.68
N THR A 22 -12.32 7.60 16.95
CA THR A 22 -11.20 6.80 17.49
C THR A 22 -11.64 5.52 18.20
N LYS A 23 -12.89 5.06 17.99
CA LYS A 23 -13.41 3.84 18.60
C LYS A 23 -12.46 2.65 18.38
N LEU A 24 -12.18 1.92 19.45
CA LEU A 24 -11.47 0.64 19.42
C LEU A 24 -12.20 -0.32 20.37
N SER A 25 -12.63 -1.46 19.84
CA SER A 25 -13.21 -2.52 20.66
C SER A 25 -12.82 -3.89 20.13
N LEU A 26 -12.65 -4.84 21.04
CA LEU A 26 -12.38 -6.23 20.74
C LEU A 26 -13.56 -7.08 21.20
N SER A 27 -14.06 -7.95 20.32
CA SER A 27 -15.08 -8.95 20.66
C SER A 27 -14.65 -9.87 21.80
N ALA A 28 -15.60 -10.41 22.56
CA ALA A 28 -15.31 -11.23 23.75
C ALA A 28 -14.47 -12.48 23.42
N ASP A 29 -14.67 -13.09 22.24
CA ASP A 29 -13.88 -14.21 21.73
C ASP A 29 -12.57 -13.77 21.04
N LYS A 30 -12.30 -12.47 21.01
CA LYS A 30 -11.15 -11.81 20.40
C LYS A 30 -11.02 -12.03 18.89
N SER A 31 -12.08 -12.47 18.19
CA SER A 31 -12.02 -12.81 16.76
C SER A 31 -12.16 -11.60 15.83
N ILE A 32 -12.81 -10.54 16.31
CA ILE A 32 -13.12 -9.30 15.59
C ILE A 32 -12.69 -8.08 16.40
N ALA A 33 -11.97 -7.17 15.76
CA ALA A 33 -11.70 -5.82 16.26
C ALA A 33 -12.48 -4.79 15.45
N THR A 34 -13.24 -3.92 16.14
CA THR A 34 -13.90 -2.76 15.53
C THR A 34 -13.01 -1.54 15.65
N ILE A 35 -12.77 -0.87 14.53
CA ILE A 35 -11.86 0.26 14.40
C ILE A 35 -12.63 1.44 13.81
N GLY A 36 -12.69 2.54 14.56
CA GLY A 36 -13.10 3.84 14.04
C GLY A 36 -12.06 4.37 13.07
N VAL A 37 -12.52 4.91 11.94
CA VAL A 37 -11.67 5.31 10.80
C VAL A 37 -10.63 6.39 11.15
N GLY A 38 -10.86 7.16 12.23
CA GLY A 38 -9.96 8.21 12.73
C GLY A 38 -8.66 7.68 13.34
N ASN A 39 -8.57 6.38 13.62
CA ASN A 39 -7.38 5.78 14.17
C ASN A 39 -6.20 5.75 13.19
N ARG A 40 -4.98 5.75 13.75
CA ARG A 40 -3.73 5.39 13.06
C ARG A 40 -3.33 3.96 13.42
N TRP A 41 -2.61 3.28 12.53
CA TRP A 41 -2.30 1.85 12.71
C TRP A 41 -1.50 1.54 13.98
N GLY A 42 -0.57 2.40 14.38
CA GLY A 42 0.19 2.24 15.62
C GLY A 42 -0.72 2.20 16.86
N THR A 43 -1.73 3.07 16.92
CA THR A 43 -2.73 3.06 18.00
C THR A 43 -3.54 1.76 18.02
N VAL A 44 -3.95 1.27 16.85
CA VAL A 44 -4.69 0.00 16.72
C VAL A 44 -3.85 -1.17 17.21
N TYR A 45 -2.59 -1.27 16.79
CA TYR A 45 -1.70 -2.36 17.19
C TYR A 45 -1.37 -2.32 18.69
N ASN A 46 -1.11 -1.13 19.25
CA ASN A 46 -0.88 -0.96 20.68
C ASN A 46 -2.10 -1.36 21.51
N TYR A 47 -3.32 -1.07 21.05
CA TYR A 47 -4.55 -1.48 21.73
C TYR A 47 -4.73 -3.00 21.75
N LEU A 48 -4.37 -3.69 20.66
CA LEU A 48 -4.57 -5.14 20.53
C LEU A 48 -3.45 -5.96 21.19
N GLN A 49 -2.25 -5.40 21.31
CA GLN A 49 -1.06 -6.10 21.83
C GLN A 49 -1.30 -6.78 23.21
N PRO A 50 -1.92 -6.15 24.22
CA PRO A 50 -2.19 -6.80 25.51
C PRO A 50 -3.08 -8.05 25.42
N TYR A 51 -3.80 -8.22 24.32
CA TYR A 51 -4.69 -9.35 24.07
C TYR A 51 -4.04 -10.47 23.24
N ASN A 52 -2.75 -10.35 22.90
CA ASN A 52 -1.98 -11.26 22.05
C ASN A 52 -2.56 -11.47 20.64
N VAL A 53 -3.30 -10.48 20.15
CA VAL A 53 -3.84 -10.45 18.79
C VAL A 53 -3.40 -9.19 18.06
N THR A 54 -3.51 -9.21 16.75
CA THR A 54 -3.33 -8.06 15.86
C THR A 54 -4.40 -8.10 14.75
N VAL A 55 -4.34 -7.16 13.82
CA VAL A 55 -5.16 -7.14 12.60
C VAL A 55 -4.26 -6.93 11.40
N VAL A 56 -4.79 -7.22 10.21
CA VAL A 56 -4.08 -6.99 8.95
C VAL A 56 -4.27 -5.53 8.54
N GLY A 57 -3.30 -4.68 8.89
CA GLY A 57 -3.33 -3.24 8.64
C GLY A 57 -2.04 -2.71 8.00
N GLY A 58 -1.88 -1.38 7.98
CA GLY A 58 -0.73 -0.71 7.37
C GLY A 58 0.59 -1.01 8.09
N ARG A 59 1.69 -0.96 7.31
CA ARG A 59 3.07 -1.19 7.78
C ARG A 59 3.65 -0.03 8.59
N ILE A 60 3.15 1.19 8.35
CA ILE A 60 3.65 2.41 8.99
C ILE A 60 2.64 2.85 10.04
N GLY A 61 3.07 2.94 11.30
CA GLY A 61 2.18 3.19 12.44
C GLY A 61 1.46 4.53 12.41
N THR A 62 2.04 5.53 11.75
CA THR A 62 1.42 6.85 11.59
C THR A 62 0.36 6.89 10.50
N VAL A 63 0.25 5.90 9.62
CA VAL A 63 -0.75 5.91 8.54
C VAL A 63 -2.16 5.75 9.11
N GLY A 64 -3.11 6.52 8.56
CA GLY A 64 -4.53 6.46 8.93
C GLY A 64 -5.17 5.15 8.51
N SER A 65 -6.12 4.67 9.31
CA SER A 65 -6.76 3.36 9.13
C SER A 65 -7.64 3.27 7.88
N ALA A 66 -8.08 4.41 7.33
CA ALA A 66 -8.77 4.51 6.03
C ALA A 66 -7.96 3.96 4.83
N LEU A 67 -6.66 3.66 5.00
CA LEU A 67 -5.83 2.89 4.07
C LEU A 67 -6.56 1.65 3.52
N VAL A 68 -7.40 1.00 4.34
CA VAL A 68 -8.24 -0.14 3.98
C VAL A 68 -9.09 0.13 2.72
N LEU A 69 -9.57 1.35 2.50
CA LEU A 69 -10.46 1.68 1.38
C LEU A 69 -9.76 1.72 0.01
N GLY A 70 -8.42 1.78 0.00
CA GLY A 70 -7.58 1.65 -1.20
C GLY A 70 -7.06 0.23 -1.43
N GLY A 71 -7.32 -0.70 -0.50
CA GLY A 71 -6.78 -2.06 -0.49
C GLY A 71 -5.92 -2.30 0.75
N GLY A 72 -4.85 -1.54 0.90
CA GLY A 72 -3.99 -1.58 2.07
C GLY A 72 -2.98 -2.73 2.10
N LEU A 73 -1.80 -2.49 1.54
CA LEU A 73 -0.68 -3.43 1.58
C LEU A 73 -0.11 -3.54 3.00
N ASN A 74 0.11 -4.79 3.44
CA ASN A 74 0.56 -5.12 4.79
C ASN A 74 1.78 -6.05 4.74
N TYR A 75 2.40 -6.33 5.88
CA TYR A 75 3.59 -7.18 5.92
C TYR A 75 3.35 -8.61 5.42
N PHE A 76 2.15 -9.16 5.53
CA PHE A 76 1.89 -10.58 5.21
C PHE A 76 0.72 -10.73 4.23
N SER A 77 0.67 -9.87 3.21
CA SER A 77 -0.40 -9.92 2.21
C SER A 77 -0.43 -11.24 1.42
N GLY A 78 0.71 -11.92 1.28
CA GLY A 78 0.76 -13.28 0.72
C GLY A 78 -0.07 -14.29 1.52
N ALA A 79 -0.01 -14.22 2.85
CA ALA A 79 -0.77 -15.10 3.74
C ALA A 79 -2.25 -14.72 3.80
N PHE A 80 -2.53 -13.43 3.97
CA PHE A 80 -3.84 -12.95 4.42
C PHE A 80 -4.66 -12.17 3.38
N GLY A 81 -4.07 -11.80 2.24
CA GLY A 81 -4.65 -10.80 1.34
C GLY A 81 -4.32 -9.37 1.78
N LEU A 82 -4.89 -8.39 1.08
CA LEU A 82 -4.76 -6.98 1.48
C LEU A 82 -5.61 -6.70 2.74
N SER A 83 -5.38 -5.56 3.39
CA SER A 83 -6.12 -5.18 4.61
C SER A 83 -7.63 -5.17 4.36
N ALA A 84 -8.05 -4.64 3.21
CA ALA A 84 -9.43 -4.67 2.71
C ALA A 84 -10.02 -6.07 2.69
N ASP A 85 -9.23 -7.09 2.35
CA ASP A 85 -9.69 -8.47 2.22
C ASP A 85 -10.05 -9.10 3.57
N THR A 86 -9.59 -8.51 4.68
CA THR A 86 -9.88 -8.99 6.03
C THR A 86 -11.03 -8.27 6.73
N VAL A 87 -11.65 -7.30 6.06
CA VAL A 87 -12.83 -6.60 6.55
C VAL A 87 -14.03 -7.51 6.56
N GLU A 88 -14.80 -7.49 7.64
CA GLU A 88 -16.06 -8.22 7.78
C GLU A 88 -17.29 -7.29 7.70
N ARG A 89 -17.11 -6.01 8.04
CA ARG A 89 -18.16 -5.00 8.03
C ARG A 89 -17.61 -3.59 7.83
N PHE A 90 -18.34 -2.77 7.07
CA PHE A 90 -18.22 -1.31 7.08
C PHE A 90 -19.50 -0.65 7.63
N GLN A 91 -19.35 0.42 8.39
CA GLN A 91 -20.41 1.41 8.64
C GLN A 91 -20.16 2.64 7.78
N VAL A 92 -21.20 3.11 7.10
CA VAL A 92 -21.10 4.15 6.08
C VAL A 92 -22.21 5.18 6.26
N VAL A 93 -21.85 6.45 6.28
CA VAL A 93 -22.78 7.57 6.15
C VAL A 93 -22.94 7.88 4.66
N LEU A 94 -24.16 7.78 4.14
CA LEU A 94 -24.50 8.08 2.76
C LEU A 94 -24.73 9.59 2.54
N SER A 95 -24.92 10.00 1.28
CA SER A 95 -25.06 11.41 0.94
C SER A 95 -26.38 12.05 1.42
N ASP A 96 -27.37 11.23 1.76
CA ASP A 96 -28.62 11.66 2.41
C ASP A 96 -28.52 11.71 3.95
N GLY A 97 -27.34 11.39 4.51
CA GLY A 97 -27.08 11.35 5.95
C GLY A 97 -27.48 10.05 6.63
N SER A 98 -28.08 9.09 5.91
CA SER A 98 -28.41 7.78 6.47
C SER A 98 -27.15 6.96 6.79
N ILE A 99 -27.22 6.15 7.84
CA ILE A 99 -26.14 5.24 8.24
C ILE A 99 -26.51 3.82 7.80
N VAL A 100 -25.69 3.24 6.93
CA VAL A 100 -25.86 1.88 6.44
C VAL A 100 -24.71 0.99 6.90
N THR A 101 -25.00 -0.32 6.93
CA THR A 101 -24.01 -1.36 7.19
C THR A 101 -23.78 -2.14 5.91
N ALA A 102 -22.52 -2.32 5.52
CA ALA A 102 -22.12 -3.14 4.39
C ALA A 102 -21.32 -4.36 4.88
N THR A 103 -21.79 -5.56 4.52
CA THR A 103 -21.15 -6.86 4.78
C THR A 103 -21.27 -7.72 3.52
N ARG A 104 -20.77 -8.96 3.55
CA ARG A 104 -20.94 -9.91 2.44
C ARG A 104 -22.39 -10.26 2.12
N THR A 105 -23.31 -10.09 3.07
CA THR A 105 -24.72 -10.49 2.95
C THR A 105 -25.70 -9.32 3.01
N LYS A 106 -25.25 -8.13 3.43
CA LYS A 106 -26.05 -6.90 3.51
C LYS A 106 -25.35 -5.77 2.78
N ASN A 107 -26.00 -5.16 1.79
CA ASN A 107 -25.37 -4.15 0.91
C ASN A 107 -24.04 -4.67 0.31
N ALA A 108 -24.04 -5.92 -0.18
CA ALA A 108 -22.83 -6.65 -0.58
C ALA A 108 -22.09 -6.01 -1.76
N ASP A 109 -22.81 -5.29 -2.63
CA ASP A 109 -22.24 -4.50 -3.70
C ASP A 109 -21.44 -3.30 -3.18
N LEU A 110 -21.96 -2.58 -2.16
CA LEU A 110 -21.24 -1.52 -1.45
C LEU A 110 -20.03 -2.07 -0.70
N PHE A 111 -20.21 -3.22 -0.02
CA PHE A 111 -19.12 -3.89 0.70
C PHE A 111 -17.94 -4.21 -0.21
N GLN A 112 -18.20 -4.82 -1.37
CA GLN A 112 -17.15 -5.12 -2.33
C GLN A 112 -16.53 -3.85 -2.94
N ALA A 113 -17.33 -2.83 -3.23
CA ALA A 113 -16.85 -1.60 -3.85
C ALA A 113 -15.97 -0.75 -2.92
N LEU A 114 -16.25 -0.73 -1.61
CA LEU A 114 -15.41 -0.05 -0.61
C LEU A 114 -14.03 -0.67 -0.45
N LYS A 115 -13.85 -1.93 -0.86
CA LYS A 115 -12.55 -2.62 -0.90
C LYS A 115 -11.77 -2.23 -2.16
N GLY A 116 -11.33 -0.97 -2.22
CA GLY A 116 -10.51 -0.41 -3.30
C GLY A 116 -11.12 0.79 -4.02
N GLY A 117 -12.40 1.10 -3.79
CA GLY A 117 -13.11 2.21 -4.44
C GLY A 117 -13.09 3.53 -3.66
N SER A 118 -12.42 3.61 -2.51
CA SER A 118 -12.27 4.85 -1.72
C SER A 118 -13.62 5.54 -1.39
N ALA A 119 -13.64 6.88 -1.34
CA ALA A 119 -14.76 7.71 -0.91
C ALA A 119 -15.90 7.87 -1.94
N ASN A 120 -15.98 7.04 -2.98
CA ASN A 120 -16.95 7.20 -4.09
C ASN A 120 -18.43 6.97 -3.71
N PHE A 121 -18.70 6.46 -2.51
CA PHE A 121 -20.00 5.90 -2.13
C PHE A 121 -20.56 6.47 -0.83
N GLY A 122 -19.74 7.13 -0.01
CA GLY A 122 -20.09 7.44 1.37
C GLY A 122 -18.86 7.69 2.25
N ILE A 123 -19.12 8.19 3.46
CA ILE A 123 -18.11 8.37 4.51
C ILE A 123 -18.11 7.12 5.39
N VAL A 124 -17.06 6.32 5.31
CA VAL A 124 -16.87 5.18 6.23
C VAL A 124 -16.48 5.72 7.60
N THR A 125 -17.21 5.33 8.65
CA THR A 125 -17.00 5.82 10.03
C THR A 125 -16.32 4.79 10.93
N GLU A 126 -16.63 3.50 10.74
CA GLU A 126 -15.98 2.38 11.40
C GLU A 126 -15.98 1.14 10.49
N PHE A 127 -15.09 0.20 10.79
CA PHE A 127 -15.06 -1.11 10.17
C PHE A 127 -14.59 -2.19 11.14
N ASP A 128 -14.97 -3.43 10.85
CA ASP A 128 -14.57 -4.61 11.62
C ASP A 128 -13.51 -5.40 10.85
N LEU A 129 -12.38 -5.69 11.50
CA LEU A 129 -11.32 -6.55 10.98
C LEU A 129 -11.25 -7.85 11.76
N ARG A 130 -11.00 -8.95 11.04
CA ARG A 130 -10.65 -10.23 11.66
C ARG A 130 -9.28 -10.16 12.31
N THR A 131 -9.19 -10.62 13.55
CA THR A 131 -7.92 -10.64 14.27
C THR A 131 -7.03 -11.80 13.81
N ARG A 132 -5.73 -11.63 14.06
CA ARG A 132 -4.66 -12.58 13.75
C ARG A 132 -3.71 -12.71 14.93
N TYR A 133 -2.89 -13.75 14.90
CA TYR A 133 -1.77 -13.88 15.83
C TYR A 133 -0.77 -12.73 15.63
N SER A 134 -0.28 -12.15 16.73
CA SER A 134 0.59 -10.96 16.68
C SER A 134 2.08 -11.28 16.56
N GLY A 135 2.50 -12.51 16.85
CA GLY A 135 3.90 -12.93 16.90
C GLY A 135 4.25 -13.69 18.18
N PRO A 136 5.49 -14.21 18.31
CA PRO A 136 6.70 -13.75 17.62
C PRO A 136 6.80 -14.12 16.14
N LEU A 137 7.32 -13.19 15.34
CA LEU A 137 7.57 -13.28 13.90
C LEU A 137 9.05 -12.99 13.64
N TYR A 138 9.68 -13.68 12.69
CA TYR A 138 11.06 -13.36 12.31
C TYR A 138 11.15 -12.05 11.55
N TYR A 139 12.18 -11.27 11.86
CA TYR A 139 12.61 -10.15 11.05
C TYR A 139 14.12 -10.05 10.98
N GLU A 140 14.61 -9.47 9.89
CA GLU A 140 16.01 -9.09 9.70
C GLU A 140 16.03 -7.93 8.70
N ALA A 141 16.89 -6.93 8.92
CA ALA A 141 17.09 -5.87 7.95
C ALA A 141 18.57 -5.72 7.62
N VAL A 142 18.87 -5.62 6.33
CA VAL A 142 20.24 -5.53 5.85
C VAL A 142 20.38 -4.41 4.83
N LEU A 143 21.52 -3.74 4.87
CA LEU A 143 21.93 -2.75 3.88
C LEU A 143 22.92 -3.39 2.91
N TYR A 144 22.61 -3.34 1.63
CA TYR A 144 23.52 -3.70 0.56
C TYR A 144 24.15 -2.43 -0.03
N PRO A 145 25.45 -2.48 -0.37
CA PRO A 145 26.09 -1.46 -1.19
C PRO A 145 25.31 -1.17 -2.48
N ARG A 146 25.33 0.09 -2.93
CA ARG A 146 24.52 0.56 -4.06
C ARG A 146 24.81 -0.20 -5.36
N ASP A 147 26.06 -0.58 -5.57
CA ASP A 147 26.56 -1.31 -6.73
C ASP A 147 26.12 -2.78 -6.80
N GLN A 148 25.56 -3.33 -5.72
CA GLN A 148 24.97 -4.68 -5.72
C GLN A 148 23.58 -4.77 -6.34
N TYR A 149 23.02 -3.66 -6.84
CA TYR A 149 21.69 -3.66 -7.44
C TYR A 149 21.47 -4.77 -8.50
N PRO A 150 22.42 -5.16 -9.39
CA PRO A 150 22.15 -6.20 -10.37
C PRO A 150 21.91 -7.56 -9.71
N ALA A 151 22.70 -7.88 -8.68
CA ALA A 151 22.52 -9.10 -7.90
C ALA A 151 21.21 -9.09 -7.11
N LEU A 152 20.82 -7.93 -6.57
CA LEU A 152 19.54 -7.77 -5.87
C LEU A 152 18.34 -7.92 -6.80
N MET A 153 18.38 -7.43 -8.05
CA MET A 153 17.30 -7.64 -9.01
C MET A 153 17.13 -9.13 -9.34
N LYS A 154 18.25 -9.83 -9.53
CA LYS A 154 18.23 -11.28 -9.75
C LYS A 154 17.67 -12.03 -8.53
N ALA A 155 18.08 -11.66 -7.32
CA ALA A 155 17.56 -12.24 -6.08
C ALA A 155 16.06 -11.96 -5.90
N LEU A 156 15.58 -10.76 -6.23
CA LEU A 156 14.18 -10.38 -6.16
C LEU A 156 13.30 -11.19 -7.12
N VAL A 157 13.76 -11.40 -8.36
CA VAL A 157 13.05 -12.23 -9.35
C VAL A 157 13.05 -13.70 -8.93
N GLU A 158 14.15 -14.20 -8.38
CA GLU A 158 14.21 -15.57 -7.88
C GLU A 158 13.32 -15.78 -6.64
N TYR A 159 13.27 -14.81 -5.73
CA TYR A 159 12.31 -14.79 -4.63
C TYR A 159 10.87 -14.80 -5.16
N GLN A 160 10.54 -13.97 -6.13
CA GLN A 160 9.20 -13.98 -6.75
C GLN A 160 8.86 -15.35 -7.35
N ARG A 161 9.83 -16.02 -7.99
CA ARG A 161 9.62 -17.34 -8.59
C ARG A 161 9.37 -18.43 -7.54
N ASN A 162 10.19 -18.47 -6.49
CA ASN A 162 10.24 -19.59 -5.56
C ASN A 162 9.89 -19.20 -4.13
N GLY A 163 10.57 -18.19 -3.56
CA GLY A 163 10.38 -17.76 -2.18
C GLY A 163 8.96 -17.30 -1.85
N SER A 164 8.32 -16.54 -2.74
CA SER A 164 6.96 -16.00 -2.53
C SER A 164 5.84 -17.04 -2.59
N LEU A 165 6.14 -18.28 -3.01
CA LEU A 165 5.22 -19.41 -2.88
C LEU A 165 5.00 -19.76 -1.41
N ASP A 166 6.00 -19.54 -0.56
CA ASP A 166 5.81 -19.52 0.87
C ASP A 166 5.11 -18.22 1.28
N THR A 167 3.79 -18.32 1.45
CA THR A 167 2.95 -17.17 1.80
C THR A 167 3.27 -16.52 3.15
N LYS A 168 4.10 -17.15 3.99
CA LYS A 168 4.59 -16.57 5.25
C LYS A 168 5.74 -15.59 5.04
N ALA A 169 6.46 -15.71 3.91
CA ALA A 169 7.58 -14.85 3.59
C ALA A 169 7.12 -13.52 2.98
N SER A 170 7.82 -12.46 3.35
CA SER A 170 7.59 -11.12 2.83
C SER A 170 8.88 -10.30 2.81
N LEU A 171 8.93 -9.38 1.86
CA LEU A 171 10.03 -8.45 1.69
C LEU A 171 9.51 -7.01 1.70
N VAL A 172 10.28 -6.14 2.35
CA VAL A 172 10.22 -4.70 2.09
C VAL A 172 11.57 -4.28 1.55
N THR A 173 11.58 -3.60 0.40
CA THR A 173 12.82 -3.15 -0.24
C THR A 173 12.77 -1.66 -0.47
N SER A 174 13.89 -0.98 -0.23
CA SER A 174 14.02 0.47 -0.39
C SER A 174 15.40 0.77 -0.97
N PHE A 175 15.45 1.29 -2.20
CA PHE A 175 16.71 1.67 -2.83
C PHE A 175 16.86 3.19 -2.82
N ARG A 176 17.94 3.68 -2.22
CA ARG A 176 18.23 5.10 -2.02
C ARG A 176 19.65 5.44 -2.46
N ALA A 177 19.98 6.72 -2.47
CA ALA A 177 21.35 7.15 -2.72
C ALA A 177 22.31 6.53 -1.67
N GLU A 178 21.89 6.39 -0.42
CA GLU A 178 22.74 5.90 0.67
C GLU A 178 23.01 4.38 0.59
N GLY A 179 22.18 3.63 -0.14
CA GLY A 179 22.29 2.18 -0.27
C GLY A 179 20.95 1.50 -0.50
N ASN A 180 20.97 0.17 -0.49
CA ASN A 180 19.81 -0.66 -0.78
C ASN A 180 19.39 -1.42 0.48
N LEU A 181 18.26 -1.05 1.07
CA LEU A 181 17.69 -1.71 2.24
C LEU A 181 16.78 -2.85 1.81
N VAL A 182 16.97 -4.02 2.41
CA VAL A 182 16.02 -5.15 2.32
C VAL A 182 15.67 -5.58 3.74
N ILE A 183 14.37 -5.66 4.02
CA ILE A 183 13.82 -6.18 5.26
C ILE A 183 13.13 -7.50 4.96
N PHE A 184 13.63 -8.57 5.59
CA PHE A 184 13.07 -9.91 5.57
C PHE A 184 12.08 -10.05 6.71
N LEU A 185 10.89 -10.57 6.41
CA LEU A 185 9.82 -10.76 7.39
C LEU A 185 9.18 -12.12 7.18
N TYR A 186 9.08 -12.92 8.24
CA TYR A 186 8.47 -14.24 8.15
C TYR A 186 7.43 -14.45 9.23
N LEU A 187 6.26 -14.96 8.82
CA LEU A 187 5.09 -15.15 9.67
C LEU A 187 5.23 -16.37 10.60
N ASP A 188 6.40 -16.55 11.22
CA ASP A 188 6.73 -17.54 12.24
C ASP A 188 8.12 -17.23 12.82
N PRO A 189 8.46 -17.72 14.02
CA PRO A 189 9.77 -17.52 14.64
C PRO A 189 10.83 -18.49 14.07
N VAL A 190 11.06 -18.44 12.76
CA VAL A 190 12.07 -19.24 12.06
C VAL A 190 13.25 -18.35 11.68
N ILE A 191 14.44 -18.64 12.19
CA ILE A 191 15.65 -17.92 11.81
C ILE A 191 16.06 -18.33 10.40
N ARG A 192 16.37 -17.33 9.59
CA ARG A 192 16.81 -17.46 8.19
C ARG A 192 15.94 -18.42 7.35
N PRO A 193 14.64 -18.12 7.15
CA PRO A 193 13.77 -18.95 6.33
C PRO A 193 14.30 -19.11 4.91
N SER A 194 14.22 -20.32 4.35
CA SER A 194 14.76 -20.64 3.02
C SER A 194 14.12 -19.83 1.89
N ALA A 195 12.94 -19.25 2.11
CA ALA A 195 12.31 -18.33 1.18
C ALA A 195 13.22 -17.15 0.78
N PHE A 196 14.18 -16.76 1.64
CA PHE A 196 15.10 -15.65 1.39
C PHE A 196 16.52 -16.08 0.98
N ASP A 197 16.73 -17.38 0.71
CA ASP A 197 18.02 -17.92 0.24
C ASP A 197 18.67 -17.12 -0.90
N PRO A 198 17.93 -16.58 -1.89
CA PRO A 198 18.53 -15.79 -2.97
C PRO A 198 19.32 -14.55 -2.53
N PHE A 199 19.08 -14.05 -1.31
CA PHE A 199 19.74 -12.86 -0.77
C PHE A 199 20.91 -13.21 0.17
N TYR A 200 20.89 -14.38 0.81
CA TYR A 200 21.78 -14.71 1.92
C TYR A 200 23.26 -14.81 1.59
N SER A 201 23.62 -15.01 0.33
CA SER A 201 25.00 -15.05 -0.13
C SER A 201 25.55 -13.69 -0.55
N LEU A 202 24.71 -12.66 -0.63
CA LEU A 202 25.11 -11.34 -1.09
C LEU A 202 25.82 -10.57 0.06
N PRO A 203 26.99 -9.95 -0.19
CA PRO A 203 27.68 -9.19 0.85
C PRO A 203 26.81 -8.04 1.37
N SER A 204 26.60 -7.96 2.68
CA SER A 204 25.72 -6.94 3.27
C SER A 204 26.22 -6.47 4.62
N ILE A 205 25.66 -5.35 5.06
CA ILE A 205 25.89 -4.77 6.38
C ILE A 205 24.60 -4.96 7.18
N PRO A 206 24.64 -5.61 8.36
CA PRO A 206 23.47 -5.70 9.22
C PRO A 206 22.94 -4.30 9.59
N PHE A 207 21.64 -4.07 9.41
CA PHE A 207 20.96 -2.85 9.82
C PHE A 207 20.12 -3.11 11.07
N PHE A 208 19.29 -4.15 11.01
CA PHE A 208 18.72 -4.78 12.19
C PHE A 208 19.10 -6.26 12.18
N PRO A 209 19.73 -6.76 13.25
CA PRO A 209 20.12 -8.17 13.32
C PRO A 209 18.87 -9.07 13.28
N PRO A 210 19.02 -10.34 12.86
CA PRO A 210 17.92 -11.29 12.86
C PRO A 210 17.35 -11.46 14.27
N GLY A 211 16.04 -11.39 14.38
CA GLY A 211 15.35 -11.46 15.66
C GLY A 211 13.88 -11.84 15.52
N PHE A 212 13.18 -11.81 16.66
CA PHE A 212 11.77 -12.07 16.73
C PHE A 212 11.03 -10.88 17.33
N ALA A 213 9.93 -10.49 16.71
CA ALA A 213 9.13 -9.37 17.16
C ALA A 213 7.64 -9.63 16.88
N THR A 214 6.79 -8.95 17.63
CA THR A 214 5.36 -8.80 17.31
C THR A 214 5.17 -7.79 16.18
N ILE A 215 4.00 -7.78 15.54
CA ILE A 215 3.64 -6.73 14.56
C ILE A 215 3.79 -5.33 15.17
N THR A 216 3.39 -5.15 16.43
CA THR A 216 3.47 -3.86 17.10
C THR A 216 4.91 -3.36 17.21
N GLU A 217 5.83 -4.24 17.64
CA GLU A 217 7.25 -3.94 17.74
C GLU A 217 7.88 -3.66 16.37
N LEU A 218 7.53 -4.43 15.34
CA LEU A 218 8.00 -4.21 13.97
C LEU A 218 7.60 -2.84 13.43
N VAL A 219 6.33 -2.47 13.61
CA VAL A 219 5.80 -1.17 13.17
C VAL A 219 6.48 -0.02 13.92
N ALA A 220 6.75 -0.19 15.21
CA ALA A 220 7.49 0.79 16.01
C ALA A 220 8.95 0.91 15.55
N ALA A 221 9.63 -0.20 15.27
CA ALA A 221 11.02 -0.20 14.78
C ALA A 221 11.15 0.48 13.41
N VAL A 222 10.22 0.19 12.48
CA VAL A 222 10.19 0.81 11.16
C VAL A 222 9.94 2.32 11.23
N ALA A 223 9.18 2.80 12.23
CA ALA A 223 8.92 4.23 12.43
C ALA A 223 10.19 5.06 12.67
N ILE A 224 11.25 4.46 13.23
CA ILE A 224 12.55 5.12 13.50
C ILE A 224 13.21 5.59 12.19
N GLY A 225 12.95 4.89 11.08
CA GLY A 225 13.51 5.24 9.76
C GLY A 225 12.81 6.41 9.05
N PHE A 226 11.74 6.97 9.62
CA PHE A 226 10.99 8.08 9.04
C PHE A 226 11.27 9.39 9.78
N SER A 227 11.53 10.45 9.00
CA SER A 227 11.63 11.81 9.52
C SER A 227 10.30 12.24 10.16
N SER A 228 10.38 12.90 11.31
CA SER A 228 9.27 13.61 11.94
C SER A 228 9.06 15.02 11.38
N GLU A 229 10.01 15.53 10.59
CA GLU A 229 9.94 16.87 10.04
C GLU A 229 8.88 16.96 8.94
N PRO A 230 8.05 18.03 8.92
CA PRO A 230 7.13 18.28 7.83
C PRO A 230 7.90 18.48 6.51
N GLU A 231 7.79 17.50 5.62
CA GLU A 231 8.34 17.55 4.26
C GLU A 231 7.22 17.42 3.25
N ARG A 232 7.45 17.88 2.01
CA ARG A 232 6.59 17.53 0.88
C ARG A 232 6.93 16.12 0.45
N ASP A 233 5.91 15.34 0.15
CA ASP A 233 6.06 13.95 -0.25
C ASP A 233 5.09 13.60 -1.37
N ALA A 234 5.53 12.77 -2.29
CA ALA A 234 4.73 12.27 -3.40
C ALA A 234 5.14 10.84 -3.71
N THR A 235 4.17 9.99 -3.98
CA THR A 235 4.42 8.63 -4.45
C THR A 235 3.73 8.42 -5.77
N ARG A 236 4.44 7.85 -6.74
CA ARG A 236 3.89 7.38 -8.01
C ARG A 236 4.15 5.89 -8.14
N VAL A 237 3.17 5.16 -8.65
CA VAL A 237 3.26 3.70 -8.83
C VAL A 237 3.13 3.29 -10.29
N THR A 238 3.81 2.22 -10.70
CA THR A 238 3.49 1.44 -11.91
C THR A 238 3.54 -0.05 -11.62
N SER A 239 3.02 -0.88 -12.54
CA SER A 239 3.04 -2.33 -12.42
C SER A 239 3.61 -3.02 -13.66
N PHE A 240 4.38 -4.07 -13.43
CA PHE A 240 4.88 -4.97 -14.47
C PHE A 240 5.15 -6.36 -13.90
N GLU A 241 5.09 -7.39 -14.75
CA GLU A 241 5.50 -8.74 -14.38
C GLU A 241 6.93 -8.74 -13.82
N SER A 242 7.21 -9.56 -12.81
CA SER A 242 8.55 -9.63 -12.22
C SER A 242 9.57 -10.10 -13.25
N ASP A 243 10.44 -9.18 -13.66
CA ASP A 243 11.37 -9.37 -14.76
C ASP A 243 12.67 -8.59 -14.49
N GLU A 244 13.79 -9.30 -14.58
CA GLU A 244 15.11 -8.76 -14.26
C GLU A 244 15.50 -7.63 -15.23
N THR A 245 15.12 -7.71 -16.50
CA THR A 245 15.50 -6.70 -17.50
C THR A 245 14.76 -5.40 -17.28
N VAL A 246 13.48 -5.46 -16.90
CA VAL A 246 12.68 -4.27 -16.57
C VAL A 246 13.17 -3.62 -15.29
N LEU A 247 13.46 -4.41 -14.25
CA LEU A 247 13.98 -3.90 -12.98
C LEU A 247 15.33 -3.19 -13.15
N ASN A 248 16.29 -3.82 -13.84
CA ASN A 248 17.60 -3.20 -14.10
C ASN A 248 17.48 -1.93 -14.95
N TYR A 249 16.63 -1.93 -15.98
CA TYR A 249 16.39 -0.73 -16.79
C TYR A 249 15.81 0.42 -15.94
N SER A 250 14.75 0.14 -15.17
CA SER A 250 14.09 1.14 -14.33
C SER A 250 15.04 1.72 -13.29
N TYR A 251 15.80 0.87 -12.60
CA TYR A 251 16.81 1.29 -11.64
C TYR A 251 17.88 2.17 -12.28
N GLY A 252 18.36 1.81 -13.48
CA GLY A 252 19.33 2.62 -14.22
C GLY A 252 18.81 4.02 -14.57
N ILE A 253 17.54 4.14 -14.96
CA ILE A 253 16.90 5.45 -15.18
C ILE A 253 16.80 6.23 -13.87
N TRP A 254 16.37 5.59 -12.78
CA TRP A 254 16.32 6.23 -11.47
C TRP A 254 17.70 6.74 -11.03
N GLN A 255 18.78 5.96 -11.22
CA GLN A 255 20.15 6.39 -10.89
C GLN A 255 20.58 7.65 -11.65
N GLN A 256 20.21 7.77 -12.92
CA GLN A 256 20.50 8.97 -13.72
C GLN A 256 19.73 10.18 -13.19
N VAL A 257 18.48 9.98 -12.77
CA VAL A 257 17.60 11.05 -12.29
C VAL A 257 18.03 11.53 -10.90
N ILE A 258 18.40 10.63 -9.97
CA ILE A 258 18.83 11.07 -8.63
C ILE A 258 20.09 11.94 -8.65
N ALA A 259 20.93 11.80 -9.68
CA ALA A 259 22.12 12.61 -9.87
C ALA A 259 21.83 14.07 -10.26
N THR A 260 20.58 14.39 -10.65
CA THR A 260 20.17 15.74 -11.08
C THR A 260 19.20 16.41 -10.10
N LEU A 261 18.89 15.76 -8.97
CA LEU A 261 17.95 16.30 -7.99
C LEU A 261 18.49 17.56 -7.30
N PRO A 262 17.60 18.51 -6.94
CA PRO A 262 17.93 19.60 -6.02
C PRO A 262 18.48 19.08 -4.68
N ALA A 263 19.33 19.86 -4.02
CA ALA A 263 20.06 19.44 -2.82
C ALA A 263 19.20 18.96 -1.63
N ASN A 264 17.92 19.35 -1.57
CA ASN A 264 16.98 18.94 -0.52
C ASN A 264 15.84 18.05 -1.06
N ALA A 265 16.01 17.46 -2.24
CA ALA A 265 15.11 16.50 -2.81
C ALA A 265 15.74 15.10 -2.80
N SER A 266 14.92 14.09 -2.53
CA SER A 266 15.31 12.69 -2.58
C SER A 266 14.26 11.88 -3.32
N LEU A 267 14.71 10.85 -4.04
CA LEU A 267 13.86 9.83 -4.61
C LEU A 267 14.31 8.46 -4.09
N GLU A 268 13.34 7.68 -3.64
CA GLU A 268 13.50 6.28 -3.28
C GLU A 268 12.83 5.42 -4.36
N TRP A 269 13.51 4.37 -4.80
CA TRP A 269 13.01 3.39 -5.76
C TRP A 269 12.63 2.11 -4.99
N VAL A 270 11.34 1.77 -5.01
CA VAL A 270 10.72 0.79 -4.09
C VAL A 270 9.98 -0.27 -4.90
N PRO A 271 10.65 -1.37 -5.31
CA PRO A 271 9.98 -2.45 -6.01
C PRO A 271 9.26 -3.36 -4.99
N GLN A 272 7.94 -3.33 -4.94
CA GLN A 272 7.18 -4.18 -4.02
C GLN A 272 6.83 -5.51 -4.71
N PRO A 273 7.40 -6.66 -4.29
CA PRO A 273 7.09 -7.96 -4.88
C PRO A 273 5.70 -8.44 -4.47
N ILE A 274 4.82 -8.59 -5.45
CA ILE A 274 3.46 -9.11 -5.30
C ILE A 274 3.35 -10.51 -5.92
N GLY A 275 3.01 -11.50 -5.12
CA GLY A 275 2.84 -12.88 -5.57
C GLY A 275 1.53 -13.10 -6.32
N ALA A 276 1.53 -14.04 -7.28
CA ALA A 276 0.37 -14.38 -8.13
C ALA A 276 -0.87 -14.81 -7.34
N GLY A 277 -0.67 -15.34 -6.12
CA GLY A 277 -1.74 -15.78 -5.23
C GLY A 277 -2.55 -14.64 -4.60
N LEU A 278 -2.08 -13.39 -4.65
CA LEU A 278 -2.74 -12.28 -3.94
C LEU A 278 -4.20 -12.09 -4.41
N LYS A 279 -4.44 -12.18 -5.74
CA LYS A 279 -5.80 -12.07 -6.29
C LYS A 279 -6.75 -13.11 -5.68
N ALA A 280 -6.31 -14.36 -5.61
CA ALA A 280 -7.13 -15.45 -5.07
C ALA A 280 -7.47 -15.24 -3.59
N LYS A 281 -6.59 -14.62 -2.81
CA LYS A 281 -6.87 -14.26 -1.40
C LYS A 281 -8.02 -13.26 -1.29
N GLY A 282 -8.06 -12.26 -2.16
CA GLY A 282 -9.16 -11.29 -2.19
C GLY A 282 -10.51 -11.92 -2.56
N ASP A 283 -10.51 -12.88 -3.47
CA ASP A 283 -11.72 -13.59 -3.91
C ASP A 283 -12.36 -14.42 -2.77
N LEU A 284 -11.57 -14.97 -1.83
CA LEU A 284 -12.07 -15.79 -0.71
C LEU A 284 -12.96 -15.04 0.29
N TYR A 285 -12.81 -13.72 0.39
CA TYR A 285 -13.41 -12.92 1.46
C TYR A 285 -14.40 -11.88 0.95
N GLY A 286 -15.30 -12.30 0.04
CA GLY A 286 -16.34 -11.45 -0.53
C GLY A 286 -15.87 -10.58 -1.71
N GLY A 287 -14.65 -10.82 -2.20
CA GLY A 287 -14.06 -10.07 -3.31
C GLY A 287 -13.67 -8.64 -2.96
N ASN A 288 -12.96 -8.01 -3.88
CA ASN A 288 -12.65 -6.58 -3.87
C ASN A 288 -12.81 -6.01 -5.30
N ILE A 289 -12.60 -4.71 -5.49
CA ILE A 289 -12.79 -4.04 -6.78
C ILE A 289 -11.49 -3.80 -7.55
N LEU A 290 -10.36 -4.27 -7.00
CA LEU A 290 -9.02 -3.87 -7.45
C LEU A 290 -8.63 -4.47 -8.81
N GLY A 291 -9.22 -5.59 -9.24
CA GLY A 291 -8.88 -6.18 -10.55
C GLY A 291 -7.43 -6.67 -10.65
N LEU A 292 -6.88 -7.16 -9.53
CA LEU A 292 -5.48 -7.56 -9.43
C LEU A 292 -5.06 -8.60 -10.48
N PRO A 293 -3.87 -8.46 -11.09
CA PRO A 293 -3.29 -9.49 -11.96
C PRO A 293 -3.02 -10.79 -11.19
N ALA A 294 -3.40 -11.94 -11.75
CA ALA A 294 -3.07 -13.26 -11.23
C ALA A 294 -1.67 -13.72 -11.68
N LYS A 295 -0.66 -12.86 -11.52
CA LYS A 295 0.72 -13.08 -11.94
C LYS A 295 1.70 -12.61 -10.87
N ASN A 296 2.91 -13.15 -10.88
CA ASN A 296 4.02 -12.59 -10.12
C ASN A 296 4.40 -11.23 -10.73
N HIS A 297 4.29 -10.17 -9.96
CA HIS A 297 4.49 -8.81 -10.45
C HIS A 297 5.11 -7.90 -9.39
N ILE A 298 5.53 -6.74 -9.85
CA ILE A 298 6.11 -5.68 -9.04
C ILE A 298 5.15 -4.50 -9.08
N TRP A 299 4.79 -3.97 -7.92
CA TRP A 299 4.33 -2.58 -7.82
C TRP A 299 5.57 -1.74 -7.56
N LEU A 300 6.01 -0.99 -8.56
CA LEU A 300 7.17 -0.14 -8.43
C LEU A 300 6.70 1.24 -8.00
N ASP A 301 7.13 1.67 -6.81
CA ASP A 301 6.90 3.02 -6.36
C ASP A 301 8.16 3.87 -6.51
N ILE A 302 7.97 5.11 -6.95
CA ILE A 302 8.95 6.18 -6.80
C ILE A 302 8.43 7.11 -5.72
N VAL A 303 9.07 7.06 -4.55
CA VAL A 303 8.73 7.91 -3.41
C VAL A 303 9.65 9.11 -3.41
N ALA A 304 9.08 10.29 -3.55
CA ALA A 304 9.80 11.55 -3.52
C ALA A 304 9.60 12.27 -2.20
N LYS A 305 10.65 12.91 -1.68
CA LYS A 305 10.58 13.87 -0.59
C LYS A 305 11.38 15.12 -0.92
N TRP A 306 10.83 16.29 -0.63
CA TRP A 306 11.52 17.57 -0.81
C TRP A 306 10.97 18.65 0.12
N LYS A 307 11.67 19.78 0.23
CA LYS A 307 11.28 20.89 1.15
C LYS A 307 10.79 22.13 0.42
N ASN A 308 11.49 22.56 -0.62
CA ASN A 308 11.22 23.83 -1.28
C ASN A 308 10.05 23.70 -2.28
N PRO A 309 8.95 24.46 -2.11
CA PRO A 309 7.85 24.47 -3.06
C PRO A 309 8.25 24.82 -4.50
N ALA A 310 9.31 25.60 -4.69
CA ALA A 310 9.81 25.95 -6.02
C ALA A 310 10.31 24.72 -6.80
N ASP A 311 10.64 23.62 -6.11
CA ASP A 311 11.10 22.38 -6.72
C ASP A 311 9.94 21.42 -7.08
N ASP A 312 8.69 21.75 -6.75
CA ASP A 312 7.51 20.89 -6.99
C ASP A 312 7.47 20.36 -8.43
N ALA A 313 7.54 21.26 -9.41
CA ALA A 313 7.45 20.87 -10.82
C ALA A 313 8.61 19.97 -11.25
N PHE A 314 9.83 20.24 -10.78
CA PHE A 314 11.00 19.44 -11.13
C PHE A 314 10.90 18.02 -10.57
N VAL A 315 10.64 17.90 -9.27
CA VAL A 315 10.58 16.60 -8.58
C VAL A 315 9.41 15.76 -9.09
N LEU A 316 8.24 16.36 -9.30
CA LEU A 316 7.07 15.66 -9.84
C LEU A 316 7.28 15.20 -11.29
N ASN A 317 7.96 16.00 -12.12
CA ASN A 317 8.32 15.57 -13.47
C ASN A 317 9.39 14.48 -13.47
N ALA A 318 10.34 14.51 -12.54
CA ALA A 318 11.36 13.48 -12.38
C ALA A 318 10.73 12.10 -12.04
N THR A 319 9.80 12.05 -11.08
CA THR A 319 9.08 10.81 -10.75
C THR A 319 8.27 10.28 -11.92
N LYS A 320 7.54 11.16 -12.63
CA LYS A 320 6.78 10.80 -13.83
C LYS A 320 7.68 10.29 -14.95
N PHE A 321 8.81 10.93 -15.20
CA PHE A 321 9.77 10.54 -16.22
C PHE A 321 10.30 9.12 -16.01
N ILE A 322 10.66 8.76 -14.76
CA ILE A 322 11.14 7.41 -14.43
C ILE A 322 10.07 6.36 -14.77
N LEU A 323 8.81 6.59 -14.37
CA LEU A 323 7.73 5.65 -14.64
C LEU A 323 7.37 5.59 -16.13
N ASP A 324 7.29 6.71 -16.84
CA ASP A 324 7.00 6.72 -18.27
C ASP A 324 8.05 5.93 -19.08
N LYS A 325 9.34 6.07 -18.72
CA LYS A 325 10.43 5.28 -19.31
C LYS A 325 10.31 3.79 -18.94
N THR A 326 10.04 3.50 -17.67
CA THR A 326 9.85 2.12 -17.19
C THR A 326 8.69 1.44 -17.91
N ASP A 327 7.55 2.10 -18.04
CA ASP A 327 6.36 1.61 -18.73
C ASP A 327 6.61 1.37 -20.21
N ALA A 328 7.25 2.31 -20.90
CA ALA A 328 7.59 2.17 -22.31
C ALA A 328 8.50 0.95 -22.53
N PHE A 329 9.51 0.78 -21.67
CA PHE A 329 10.40 -0.36 -21.74
C PHE A 329 9.69 -1.69 -21.41
N ALA A 330 8.91 -1.74 -20.33
CA ALA A 330 8.11 -2.91 -19.96
C ALA A 330 7.13 -3.31 -21.07
N LYS A 331 6.50 -2.34 -21.76
CA LYS A 331 5.66 -2.59 -22.94
C LYS A 331 6.48 -3.20 -24.08
N SER A 332 7.67 -2.67 -24.36
CA SER A 332 8.57 -3.24 -25.38
C SER A 332 9.01 -4.68 -25.10
N LYS A 333 8.93 -5.12 -23.83
CA LYS A 333 9.22 -6.49 -23.39
C LYS A 333 7.97 -7.34 -23.18
N ASN A 334 6.78 -6.81 -23.44
CA ASN A 334 5.50 -7.46 -23.14
C ASN A 334 5.36 -7.86 -21.66
N LYS A 335 5.86 -7.01 -20.75
CA LYS A 335 5.86 -7.21 -19.29
C LYS A 335 5.01 -6.19 -18.54
N TYR A 336 4.57 -5.11 -19.19
CA TYR A 336 3.74 -4.09 -18.57
C TYR A 336 2.38 -4.64 -18.12
N LEU A 337 1.94 -4.24 -16.93
CA LEU A 337 0.61 -4.57 -16.40
C LEU A 337 -0.15 -3.26 -16.17
N PRO A 338 -1.33 -3.06 -16.78
CA PRO A 338 -2.10 -1.82 -16.68
C PRO A 338 -2.87 -1.74 -15.34
N TYR A 339 -2.17 -1.90 -14.22
CA TYR A 339 -2.70 -1.85 -12.87
C TYR A 339 -1.94 -0.81 -12.03
N LEU A 340 -2.66 -0.03 -11.23
CA LEU A 340 -2.10 0.98 -10.34
C LEU A 340 -2.67 0.79 -8.94
N PHE A 341 -1.80 0.65 -7.94
CA PHE A 341 -2.23 0.48 -6.56
C PHE A 341 -2.58 1.84 -5.93
N MET A 342 -3.85 2.04 -5.58
CA MET A 342 -4.37 3.34 -5.14
C MET A 342 -3.59 3.98 -3.99
N ASN A 343 -3.19 3.20 -3.00
CA ASN A 343 -2.56 3.73 -1.79
C ASN A 343 -1.18 4.36 -2.06
N ASP A 344 -0.53 3.99 -3.17
CA ASP A 344 0.81 4.46 -3.56
C ASP A 344 0.77 5.29 -4.87
N ALA A 345 -0.43 5.61 -5.38
CA ALA A 345 -0.60 6.39 -6.60
C ALA A 345 -0.54 7.91 -6.35
N TYR A 346 -0.10 8.64 -7.36
CA TYR A 346 -0.14 10.10 -7.41
C TYR A 346 -1.46 10.62 -7.98
N ALA A 347 -1.79 11.87 -7.65
CA ALA A 347 -3.06 12.52 -7.92
C ALA A 347 -3.56 12.49 -9.38
N ASP A 348 -2.66 12.48 -10.36
CA ASP A 348 -2.98 12.50 -11.79
C ASP A 348 -3.09 11.10 -12.42
N GLN A 349 -2.80 10.04 -11.65
CA GLN A 349 -2.85 8.67 -12.13
C GLN A 349 -4.29 8.16 -12.17
N LYS A 350 -4.65 7.50 -13.28
CA LYS A 350 -5.99 6.96 -13.52
C LYS A 350 -6.18 5.60 -12.85
N VAL A 351 -6.25 5.63 -11.52
CA VAL A 351 -6.26 4.43 -10.66
C VAL A 351 -7.50 3.59 -10.92
N LEU A 352 -8.70 4.18 -10.88
CA LEU A 352 -9.93 3.40 -11.00
C LEU A 352 -10.08 2.77 -12.39
N ARG A 353 -9.57 3.42 -13.44
CA ARG A 353 -9.53 2.83 -14.80
C ARG A 353 -8.63 1.61 -14.88
N SER A 354 -7.54 1.60 -14.12
CA SER A 354 -6.58 0.48 -14.10
C SER A 354 -7.18 -0.83 -13.54
N TYR A 355 -8.32 -0.77 -12.85
CA TYR A 355 -8.98 -1.96 -12.29
C TYR A 355 -9.75 -2.79 -13.33
N GLY A 356 -9.77 -2.33 -14.59
CA GLY A 356 -10.45 -2.97 -15.70
C GLY A 356 -11.91 -2.54 -15.83
N THR A 357 -12.44 -2.65 -17.06
CA THR A 357 -13.76 -2.11 -17.44
C THR A 357 -14.91 -2.64 -16.58
N ALA A 358 -14.91 -3.93 -16.25
CA ALA A 358 -15.97 -4.53 -15.44
C ALA A 358 -16.02 -3.95 -14.02
N ASN A 359 -14.86 -3.84 -13.37
CA ASN A 359 -14.75 -3.29 -12.02
C ASN A 359 -15.04 -1.79 -12.00
N PHE A 360 -14.54 -1.04 -12.98
CA PHE A 360 -14.86 0.38 -13.13
C PHE A 360 -16.38 0.60 -13.28
N ASN A 361 -17.04 -0.17 -14.15
CA ASN A 361 -18.49 -0.07 -14.34
C ASN A 361 -19.25 -0.40 -13.05
N LYS A 362 -18.78 -1.36 -12.26
CA LYS A 362 -19.35 -1.68 -10.96
C LYS A 362 -19.19 -0.53 -9.95
N ILE A 363 -18.04 0.16 -9.93
CA ILE A 363 -17.86 1.39 -9.12
C ILE A 363 -18.91 2.44 -9.51
N VAL A 364 -19.09 2.69 -10.82
CA VAL A 364 -20.08 3.64 -11.32
C VAL A 364 -21.50 3.25 -10.91
N GLN A 365 -21.87 1.98 -11.05
CA GLN A 365 -23.19 1.46 -10.67
C GLN A 365 -23.46 1.62 -9.17
N VAL A 366 -22.50 1.22 -8.32
CA VAL A 366 -22.63 1.34 -6.86
C VAL A 366 -22.69 2.80 -6.43
N SER A 367 -21.85 3.67 -7.00
CA SER A 367 -21.89 5.11 -6.72
C SER A 367 -23.27 5.70 -7.07
N LYS A 368 -23.82 5.40 -8.25
CA LYS A 368 -25.17 5.87 -8.63
C LYS A 368 -26.28 5.32 -7.73
N LYS A 369 -26.11 4.14 -7.15
CA LYS A 369 -27.09 3.51 -6.25
C LYS A 369 -27.08 4.13 -4.85
N TYR A 370 -25.90 4.38 -4.27
CA TYR A 370 -25.76 4.84 -2.89
C TYR A 370 -25.50 6.36 -2.75
N ASP A 371 -25.18 7.02 -3.87
CA ASP A 371 -25.04 8.48 -3.98
C ASP A 371 -25.70 8.98 -5.30
N PRO A 372 -27.03 8.88 -5.42
CA PRO A 372 -27.74 9.24 -6.66
C PRO A 372 -27.60 10.72 -7.03
N SER A 373 -27.45 11.61 -6.04
CA SER A 373 -27.16 13.04 -6.24
C SER A 373 -25.72 13.30 -6.69
N GLN A 374 -24.85 12.30 -6.59
CA GLN A 374 -23.41 12.38 -6.83
C GLN A 374 -22.75 13.43 -5.93
N THR A 375 -23.21 13.53 -4.68
CA THR A 375 -22.69 14.46 -3.66
C THR A 375 -21.18 14.28 -3.50
N PHE A 376 -20.70 13.05 -3.35
CA PHE A 376 -19.26 12.77 -3.17
C PHE A 376 -18.45 12.98 -4.46
N GLN A 377 -19.10 13.02 -5.62
CA GLN A 377 -18.42 13.31 -6.89
C GLN A 377 -18.31 14.82 -7.16
N LYS A 378 -19.37 15.56 -6.82
CA LYS A 378 -19.53 16.98 -7.13
C LYS A 378 -18.94 17.90 -6.05
N LEU A 379 -19.15 17.56 -4.77
CA LEU A 379 -18.76 18.44 -3.66
C LEU A 379 -17.36 18.13 -3.11
N GLN A 380 -16.84 16.93 -3.34
CA GLN A 380 -15.48 16.60 -2.92
C GLN A 380 -14.45 17.34 -3.78
N GLY A 381 -13.51 18.04 -3.14
CA GLY A 381 -12.53 18.88 -3.82
C GLY A 381 -11.66 18.10 -4.83
N ASN A 382 -11.04 17.00 -4.39
CA ASN A 382 -10.20 16.10 -5.20
C ASN A 382 -10.23 14.67 -4.65
N GLY A 383 -9.69 13.71 -5.41
CA GLY A 383 -9.64 12.30 -5.04
C GLY A 383 -9.72 11.39 -6.28
N TYR A 384 -9.52 10.09 -6.08
CA TYR A 384 -9.79 9.09 -7.12
C TYR A 384 -11.30 8.88 -7.24
N LEU A 385 -11.94 9.76 -8.00
CA LEU A 385 -13.39 9.79 -8.22
C LEU A 385 -13.71 9.30 -9.62
N TRP A 386 -14.68 8.41 -9.78
CA TRP A 386 -14.97 7.78 -11.08
C TRP A 386 -15.37 8.80 -12.15
N THR A 387 -15.90 9.96 -11.76
CA THR A 387 -16.24 11.08 -12.67
C THR A 387 -15.02 11.80 -13.24
N ARG A 388 -13.82 11.59 -12.69
CA ARG A 388 -12.57 12.27 -13.06
C ARG A 388 -11.54 11.33 -13.68
N GLU A 389 -11.97 10.11 -13.98
CA GLU A 389 -11.14 8.95 -14.35
C GLU A 389 -11.26 8.55 -15.81
#